data_AF-A0A1N7HTP4-F1
#
_entry.id   AF-A0A1N7HTP4-F1
#
_cell.length_a   1.000
_cell.length_b   1.000
_cell.length_c   1.000
_cell.angle_alpha   90.00
_cell.angle_beta   90.00
_cell.angle_gamma   90.00
#
_symmetry.space_group_name_H-M   'P 1'
#
loop_
_entity.id
_entity.type
_entity.pdbx_description
1 polymer ?
#
loop_
_entity_poly.entity_id
_entity_poly.type
_entity_poly.pdbx_seq_one_letter_code
_entity_poly.pdbx_strand_id
1 'polypeptide(L)'
;MKTLNQMDNLDRAYLLANLFPDELKNMIDFIKKEADFCQDNKEQILKDWTAEHITAELWYNLIAFFERRYKKNGTRLYRNKKTFRDQLFDGYDALFSINALIKFTAEPQCSKKLKYAIYLLFGDNLLVKIDLQSEP
;
A
#
# COMPACT_ATOMS: atom_id res chain seq x y z
N MET A 1 23.17 0.05 -8.55
CA MET A 1 21.73 0.39 -8.37
C MET A 1 21.20 0.84 -9.71
N LYS A 2 19.94 0.49 -10.05
CA LYS A 2 19.27 1.10 -11.21
C LYS A 2 19.09 2.60 -10.97
N THR A 3 18.93 3.38 -12.04
CA THR A 3 18.50 4.79 -11.90
C THR A 3 17.02 4.84 -11.56
N LEU A 4 16.53 5.96 -10.98
CA LEU A 4 15.11 6.08 -10.57
C LEU A 4 14.14 5.73 -11.71
N ASN A 5 14.43 6.17 -12.94
CA ASN A 5 13.58 5.94 -14.12
C ASN A 5 13.58 4.48 -14.60
N GLN A 6 14.55 3.67 -14.16
CA GLN A 6 14.68 2.26 -14.51
C GLN A 6 14.22 1.31 -13.39
N MET A 7 13.89 1.85 -12.21
CA MET A 7 13.41 1.05 -11.08
C MET A 7 11.95 0.64 -11.29
N ASP A 8 11.72 -0.66 -11.18
CA ASP A 8 10.38 -1.22 -11.05
C ASP A 8 9.88 -1.14 -9.58
N ASN A 9 8.67 -1.66 -9.33
CA ASN A 9 8.06 -1.65 -8.01
C ASN A 9 8.88 -2.42 -6.96
N LEU A 10 9.55 -3.51 -7.36
CA LEU A 10 10.38 -4.32 -6.46
C LEU A 10 11.64 -3.56 -6.06
N ASP A 11 12.30 -2.90 -7.02
CA ASP A 11 13.47 -2.07 -6.75
C ASP A 11 13.12 -0.91 -5.81
N ARG A 12 12.02 -0.21 -6.09
CA ARG A 12 11.53 0.92 -5.28
C ARG A 12 11.21 0.48 -3.85
N ALA A 13 10.44 -0.59 -3.70
CA ALA A 13 10.08 -1.12 -2.38
C ALA A 13 11.30 -1.63 -1.60
N TYR A 14 12.27 -2.26 -2.28
CA TYR A 14 13.50 -2.69 -1.62
C TYR A 14 14.36 -1.51 -1.17
N LEU A 15 14.45 -0.46 -1.98
CA LEU A 15 15.15 0.75 -1.61
C LEU A 15 14.49 1.41 -0.40
N LEU A 16 13.16 1.55 -0.40
CA LEU A 16 12.40 2.08 0.73
C LEU A 16 12.67 1.26 2.01
N ALA A 17 12.60 -0.07 1.93
CA ALA A 17 12.86 -0.98 3.05
C ALA A 17 14.31 -0.91 3.57
N ASN A 18 15.26 -0.54 2.72
CA ASN A 18 16.66 -0.35 3.13
C ASN A 18 16.91 1.00 3.78
N LEU A 19 16.23 2.05 3.32
CA LEU A 19 16.33 3.40 3.90
C LEU A 19 15.60 3.51 5.24
N PHE A 20 14.49 2.78 5.41
CA PHE A 20 13.62 2.87 6.59
C PHE A 20 13.27 1.47 7.15
N PRO A 21 14.25 0.68 7.60
CA PRO A 21 14.00 -0.68 8.11
C PRO A 21 13.06 -0.68 9.33
N ASP A 22 13.18 0.32 10.21
CA ASP A 22 12.41 0.41 11.45
C ASP A 22 10.94 0.80 11.22
N GLU A 23 10.64 1.34 10.04
CA GLU A 23 9.28 1.77 9.66
C GLU A 23 8.49 0.67 8.94
N LEU A 24 9.13 -0.45 8.60
CA LEU A 24 8.47 -1.53 7.87
C LEU A 24 7.21 -2.03 8.58
N LYS A 25 7.28 -2.19 9.91
CA LYS A 25 6.12 -2.62 10.70
C LYS A 25 4.99 -1.59 10.63
N ASN A 26 5.30 -0.30 10.78
CA ASN A 26 4.30 0.77 10.72
C ASN A 26 3.61 0.82 9.35
N MET A 27 4.39 0.71 8.26
CA MET A 27 3.83 0.68 6.90
C MET A 27 2.94 -0.54 6.68
N ILE A 28 3.38 -1.73 7.09
CA ILE A 28 2.60 -2.96 6.92
C ILE A 28 1.31 -2.95 7.76
N ASP A 29 1.40 -2.49 9.00
CA ASP A 29 0.24 -2.36 9.89
C ASP A 29 -0.78 -1.37 9.30
N PHE A 30 -0.30 -0.28 8.68
CA PHE A 30 -1.18 0.66 7.98
C PHE A 30 -1.83 0.04 6.73
N ILE A 31 -1.08 -0.65 5.87
CA ILE A 31 -1.66 -1.33 4.69
C ILE A 31 -2.72 -2.36 5.13
N LYS A 32 -2.48 -3.06 6.25
CA LYS A 32 -3.47 -3.97 6.83
C LYS A 32 -4.72 -3.24 7.32
N LYS A 33 -4.56 -2.12 8.02
CA LYS A 33 -5.67 -1.26 8.46
C LYS A 33 -6.52 -0.79 7.27
N GLU A 34 -5.90 -0.39 6.16
CA GLU A 34 -6.62 0.01 4.95
C GLU A 34 -7.39 -1.17 4.32
N ALA A 35 -6.82 -2.38 4.35
CA ALA A 35 -7.53 -3.57 3.87
C ALA A 35 -8.75 -3.86 4.74
N ASP A 36 -8.59 -3.83 6.06
CA ASP A 36 -9.68 -4.04 7.01
C ASP A 36 -10.77 -2.99 6.86
N PHE A 37 -10.41 -1.71 6.75
CA PHE A 37 -11.35 -0.64 6.47
C PHE A 37 -12.17 -0.90 5.20
N CYS A 38 -11.54 -1.39 4.13
CA CYS A 38 -12.28 -1.72 2.92
C CYS A 38 -13.23 -2.91 3.12
N GLN A 39 -12.82 -3.94 3.86
CA GLN A 39 -13.70 -5.09 4.13
C GLN A 39 -14.88 -4.71 5.03
N ASP A 40 -14.63 -3.95 6.09
CA ASP A 40 -15.63 -3.54 7.07
C ASP A 40 -16.71 -2.63 6.45
N ASN A 41 -16.35 -1.87 5.41
CA ASN A 41 -17.23 -0.93 4.73
C ASN A 41 -17.60 -1.37 3.30
N LYS A 42 -17.48 -2.67 3.00
CA LYS A 42 -17.54 -3.18 1.63
C LYS A 42 -18.80 -2.78 0.89
N GLU A 43 -19.96 -2.97 1.49
CA GLU A 43 -21.25 -2.66 0.86
C GLU A 43 -21.36 -1.18 0.46
N GLN A 44 -20.96 -0.28 1.36
CA GLN A 44 -20.99 1.16 1.10
C GLN A 44 -19.98 1.55 0.02
N ILE A 45 -18.76 1.02 0.09
CA ILE A 45 -17.71 1.30 -0.91
C ILE A 45 -18.13 0.83 -2.31
N LEU A 46 -18.81 -0.32 -2.40
CA LEU A 46 -19.31 -0.82 -3.68
C LEU A 46 -20.42 0.08 -4.24
N LYS A 47 -21.30 0.60 -3.38
CA LYS A 47 -22.39 1.50 -3.75
C LYS A 47 -21.87 2.86 -4.24
N ASP A 48 -20.87 3.41 -3.55
CA ASP A 48 -20.33 4.75 -3.81
C ASP A 48 -19.05 4.70 -4.68
N TRP A 49 -18.85 3.62 -5.43
CA TRP A 49 -17.63 3.44 -6.21
C TRP A 49 -17.52 4.49 -7.32
N THR A 50 -16.46 5.31 -7.27
CA THR A 50 -16.23 6.42 -8.20
C THR A 50 -14.89 6.34 -8.93
N ALA A 51 -14.05 5.34 -8.64
CA ALA A 51 -12.74 5.22 -9.28
C ALA A 51 -12.88 4.84 -10.76
N GLU A 52 -12.33 5.68 -11.64
CA GLU A 52 -12.46 5.54 -13.10
C GLU A 52 -11.48 4.52 -13.70
N HIS A 53 -10.29 4.38 -13.12
CA HIS A 53 -9.19 3.60 -13.70
C HIS A 53 -9.12 2.15 -13.19
N ILE A 54 -9.99 1.78 -12.26
CA ILE A 54 -10.05 0.45 -11.68
C ILE A 54 -11.47 0.14 -11.22
N THR A 55 -11.96 -1.05 -11.55
CA THR A 55 -13.27 -1.51 -11.08
C THR A 55 -13.20 -1.87 -9.60
N ALA A 56 -14.33 -1.77 -8.90
CA ALA A 56 -14.43 -2.19 -7.52
C ALA A 56 -14.06 -3.68 -7.35
N GLU A 57 -14.50 -4.53 -8.28
CA GLU A 57 -14.15 -5.96 -8.28
C GLU A 57 -12.64 -6.19 -8.34
N LEU A 58 -11.94 -5.53 -9.28
CA LEU A 58 -10.49 -5.64 -9.38
C LEU A 58 -9.80 -5.10 -8.12
N TRP A 59 -10.30 -4.01 -7.55
CA TRP A 59 -9.78 -3.47 -6.29
C TRP A 59 -9.88 -4.47 -5.14
N TYR A 60 -11.04 -5.11 -4.95
CA TYR A 60 -11.21 -6.13 -3.92
C TYR A 60 -10.41 -7.40 -4.19
N ASN A 61 -10.14 -7.74 -5.46
CA ASN A 61 -9.21 -8.81 -5.80
C ASN A 61 -7.79 -8.46 -5.33
N LEU A 62 -7.30 -7.24 -5.56
CA LEU A 62 -6.00 -6.76 -5.08
C LEU A 62 -5.90 -6.79 -3.55
N ILE A 63 -6.96 -6.36 -2.84
CA ILE A 63 -7.05 -6.48 -1.37
C ILE A 63 -6.93 -7.94 -0.94
N ALA A 64 -7.68 -8.86 -1.58
CA ALA A 64 -7.62 -10.29 -1.27
C ALA A 64 -6.25 -10.91 -1.58
N PHE A 65 -5.53 -10.44 -2.60
CA PHE A 65 -4.13 -10.81 -2.83
C PHE A 65 -3.25 -10.37 -1.66
N PHE A 66 -3.34 -9.10 -1.25
CA PHE A 66 -2.61 -8.59 -0.10
C PHE A 66 -2.90 -9.40 1.17
N GLU A 67 -4.16 -9.62 1.52
CA GLU A 67 -4.56 -10.35 2.74
C GLU A 67 -4.00 -11.77 2.78
N ARG A 68 -4.02 -12.48 1.64
CA ARG A 68 -3.42 -13.82 1.53
C ARG A 68 -1.92 -13.78 1.78
N ARG A 69 -1.21 -12.79 1.22
CA ARG A 69 0.23 -12.61 1.41
C ARG A 69 0.56 -12.19 2.84
N TYR A 70 -0.26 -11.33 3.43
CA TYR A 70 -0.19 -10.90 4.82
C TYR A 70 -0.29 -12.09 5.77
N LYS A 71 -1.38 -12.87 5.65
CA LYS A 71 -1.63 -14.06 6.48
C LYS A 71 -0.55 -15.13 6.34
N LYS A 72 -0.08 -15.38 5.11
CA LYS A 72 0.94 -16.41 4.82
C LYS A 72 2.31 -16.07 5.40
N ASN A 73 2.71 -14.80 5.37
CA ASN A 73 4.08 -14.39 5.73
C ASN A 73 4.19 -13.84 7.16
N GLY A 74 3.12 -13.25 7.70
CA GLY A 74 3.07 -12.69 9.06
C GLY A 74 4.25 -11.77 9.36
N THR A 75 4.94 -12.03 10.47
CA THR A 75 6.05 -11.18 10.95
C THR A 75 7.24 -11.11 10.00
N ARG A 76 7.38 -12.06 9.05
CA ARG A 76 8.44 -12.02 8.04
C ARG A 76 8.33 -10.80 7.14
N LEU A 77 7.14 -10.23 6.96
CA LEU A 77 6.93 -9.05 6.13
C LEU A 77 7.73 -7.85 6.64
N TYR A 78 7.81 -7.63 7.96
CA TYR A 78 8.59 -6.52 8.53
C TYR A 78 9.97 -6.94 9.06
N ARG A 79 10.24 -8.24 9.22
CA ARG A 79 11.58 -8.74 9.62
C ARG A 79 12.51 -9.00 8.44
N ASN A 80 11.98 -9.15 7.22
CA ASN A 80 12.76 -9.49 6.04
C ASN A 80 12.39 -8.58 4.85
N LYS A 81 13.30 -7.66 4.51
CA LYS A 81 13.16 -6.67 3.43
C LYS A 81 12.87 -7.28 2.05
N LYS A 82 13.37 -8.48 1.76
CA LYS A 82 13.04 -9.19 0.52
C LYS A 82 11.61 -9.72 0.57
N THR A 83 11.19 -10.27 1.71
CA THR A 83 9.80 -10.71 1.87
C THR A 83 8.83 -9.52 1.76
N PHE A 84 9.17 -8.35 2.32
CA PHE A 84 8.41 -7.11 2.13
C PHE A 84 8.17 -6.80 0.65
N ARG A 85 9.25 -6.66 -0.15
CA ARG A 85 9.11 -6.28 -1.56
C ARG A 85 8.44 -7.39 -2.39
N ASP A 86 8.90 -8.64 -2.24
CA ASP A 86 8.53 -9.74 -3.15
C ASP A 86 7.08 -10.19 -2.90
N GLN A 87 6.52 -9.91 -1.72
CA GLN A 87 5.16 -10.31 -1.37
C GLN A 87 4.13 -9.18 -1.51
N LEU A 88 4.54 -7.91 -1.44
CA LEU A 88 3.62 -6.77 -1.42
C LEU A 88 3.74 -5.85 -2.64
N PHE A 89 4.84 -5.94 -3.41
CA PHE A 89 5.15 -4.99 -4.50
C PHE A 89 5.51 -5.67 -5.83
N ASP A 90 5.15 -6.95 -6.00
CA ASP A 90 5.39 -7.67 -7.24
C ASP A 90 4.26 -7.43 -8.25
N GLY A 91 4.64 -7.10 -9.49
CA GLY A 91 3.72 -6.92 -10.62
C GLY A 91 2.54 -5.97 -10.35
N TYR A 92 1.38 -6.34 -10.90
CA TYR A 92 0.11 -5.61 -10.75
C TYR A 92 -0.52 -5.75 -9.36
N ASP A 93 -0.19 -6.82 -8.62
CA ASP A 93 -0.70 -7.04 -7.26
C ASP A 93 -0.23 -5.93 -6.29
N ALA A 94 0.82 -5.20 -6.66
CA ALA A 94 1.39 -4.08 -5.91
C ALA A 94 0.45 -2.87 -5.79
N LEU A 95 -0.55 -2.72 -6.65
CA LEU A 95 -1.36 -1.50 -6.77
C LEU A 95 -2.05 -1.12 -5.45
N PHE A 96 -2.61 -2.10 -4.74
CA PHE A 96 -3.24 -1.85 -3.44
C PHE A 96 -2.22 -1.39 -2.40
N SER A 97 -1.09 -2.11 -2.29
CA SER A 97 -0.01 -1.77 -1.36
C SER A 97 0.55 -0.37 -1.61
N ILE A 98 0.76 0.01 -2.87
CA ILE A 98 1.25 1.34 -3.27
C ILE A 98 0.23 2.43 -2.90
N ASN A 99 -1.04 2.23 -3.23
CA ASN A 99 -2.09 3.19 -2.88
C ASN A 99 -2.19 3.43 -1.38
N ALA A 100 -2.15 2.35 -0.58
CA ALA A 100 -2.13 2.44 0.88
C ALA A 100 -0.85 3.14 1.39
N LEU A 101 0.31 2.89 0.78
CA LEU A 101 1.56 3.55 1.15
C LEU A 101 1.54 5.06 0.88
N ILE A 102 0.92 5.48 -0.21
CA ILE A 102 0.71 6.90 -0.52
C ILE A 102 -0.22 7.52 0.52
N LYS A 103 -1.33 6.86 0.88
CA LYS A 103 -2.22 7.31 1.97
C LYS A 103 -1.51 7.43 3.31
N PHE A 104 -0.60 6.50 3.64
CA PHE A 104 0.19 6.54 4.87
C PHE A 104 0.97 7.86 5.04
N THR A 105 1.30 8.56 3.95
CA THR A 105 2.01 9.85 4.02
C THR A 105 1.20 11.00 4.64
N ALA A 106 -0.12 10.80 4.84
CA ALA A 106 -0.99 11.72 5.57
C ALA A 106 -1.05 11.43 7.07
N GLU A 107 -0.56 10.27 7.52
CA GLU A 107 -0.62 9.87 8.91
C GLU A 107 0.38 10.65 9.79
N PRO A 108 0.02 11.04 11.03
CA PRO A 108 0.90 11.77 11.93
C PRO A 108 2.22 11.05 12.26
N GLN A 109 2.19 9.72 12.33
CA GLN A 109 3.35 8.88 12.59
C GLN A 109 4.31 8.77 11.41
N CYS A 110 3.90 9.17 10.20
CA CYS A 110 4.79 9.13 9.04
C CYS A 110 5.81 10.27 9.12
N SER A 111 7.07 9.94 9.39
CA SER A 111 8.15 10.93 9.43
C SER A 111 8.27 11.69 8.10
N LYS A 112 8.69 12.97 8.17
CA LYS A 112 8.88 13.81 6.97
C LYS A 112 9.85 13.19 5.95
N LYS A 113 10.89 12.51 6.42
CA LYS A 113 11.86 11.81 5.56
C LYS A 113 11.21 10.63 4.82
N LEU A 114 10.43 9.81 5.54
CA LEU A 114 9.74 8.68 4.94
C LEU A 114 8.70 9.16 3.91
N LYS A 115 7.93 10.19 4.25
CA LYS A 115 6.97 10.84 3.33
C LYS A 115 7.61 11.23 2.00
N TYR A 116 8.75 11.90 2.02
CA TYR A 116 9.44 12.29 0.79
C TYR A 116 10.04 11.11 0.03
N ALA A 117 10.49 10.07 0.72
CA ALA A 117 10.96 8.85 0.05
C ALA A 117 9.81 8.13 -0.66
N ILE A 118 8.63 8.05 -0.02
CA ILE A 118 7.43 7.48 -0.64
C ILE A 118 7.04 8.30 -1.87
N TYR A 119 7.00 9.62 -1.75
CA TYR A 119 6.72 10.52 -2.88
C TYR A 119 7.71 10.32 -4.04
N LEU A 120 9.00 10.27 -3.77
CA LEU A 120 10.02 10.09 -4.81
C LEU A 120 9.91 8.73 -5.51
N LEU A 121 9.59 7.67 -4.76
CA LEU A 121 9.60 6.30 -5.26
C LEU A 121 8.26 5.89 -5.88
N PHE A 122 7.14 6.41 -5.39
CA PHE A 122 5.80 5.96 -5.77
C PHE A 122 4.85 7.09 -6.19
N GLY A 123 5.24 8.36 -6.01
CA GLY A 123 4.40 9.53 -6.26
C GLY A 123 3.41 9.81 -5.14
N ASP A 124 2.41 10.65 -5.44
CA ASP A 124 1.32 11.07 -4.55
C ASP A 124 -0.08 10.79 -5.13
N ASN A 125 -0.15 10.16 -6.31
CA ASN A 125 -1.42 9.87 -6.97
C ASN A 125 -2.09 8.63 -6.35
N LEU A 126 -3.24 8.84 -5.72
CA LEU A 126 -4.10 7.76 -5.27
C LEU A 126 -4.88 7.18 -6.45
N LEU A 127 -4.77 5.87 -6.63
CA LEU A 127 -5.57 5.12 -7.60
C LEU A 127 -7.04 5.04 -7.18
N VAL A 128 -7.28 4.89 -5.88
CA VAL A 128 -8.62 4.84 -5.29
C VAL A 128 -8.67 5.74 -4.06
N LYS A 129 -9.58 6.71 -4.09
CA LYS A 129 -9.97 7.56 -2.97
C LYS A 129 -11.31 7.07 -2.44
N ILE A 130 -11.34 6.73 -1.15
CA ILE A 130 -12.54 6.25 -0.48
C ILE A 130 -12.80 7.25 0.64
N ASP A 131 -13.75 8.14 0.41
CA ASP A 131 -14.21 9.11 1.39
C ASP A 131 -15.62 8.69 1.80
N LEU A 132 -15.72 7.90 2.87
CA LEU A 132 -17.01 7.61 3.47
C LEU A 132 -17.44 8.89 4.18
N GLN A 133 -18.41 9.61 3.61
CA GLN A 133 -19.06 10.68 4.35
C GLN A 133 -19.75 10.03 5.54
N SER A 134 -19.27 10.30 6.75
CA SER A 134 -20.10 10.12 7.94
C SER A 134 -21.32 11.00 7.71
N GLU A 135 -22.51 10.40 7.61
CA GLU A 135 -23.74 11.20 7.67
C GLU A 135 -23.69 12.08 8.94
N PRO A 136 -24.04 13.37 8.82
CA PRO A 136 -23.96 14.33 9.93
C PRO A 136 -24.92 14.02 11.08
#